data_AF-A0A238X1P6-F1
#
_entry.id   AF-A0A238X1P6-F1
#
_cell.length_a   1.000
_cell.length_b   1.000
_cell.length_c   1.000
_cell.angle_alpha   90.00
_cell.angle_beta   90.00
_cell.angle_gamma   90.00
#
_symmetry.space_group_name_H-M   'P 1'
#
loop_
_entity.id
_entity.type
_entity.pdbx_description
1 polymer ?
#
loop_
_entity_poly.entity_id
_entity_poly.type
_entity_poly.pdbx_seq_one_letter_code
_entity_poly.pdbx_strand_id
1 'polypeptide(L)'
;MNADAARSRSRKQVAARARASFTRAWRKAEQAFDAVFAARWGSALRRDARDQSDTLRALVLLESLGVDNPVGYETLELIPYVVADIHDWHRRMGHEELGEPGVCC
;
A
#
# COMPACT_ATOMS: atom_id res chain seq x y z
N MET A 1 -24.99 -19.04 -52.75
CA MET A 1 -25.28 -18.78 -51.32
C MET A 1 -24.05 -18.79 -50.39
N ASN A 2 -22.81 -19.03 -50.84
CA ASN A 2 -21.61 -19.14 -49.97
C ASN A 2 -20.72 -17.88 -49.89
N ALA A 3 -20.78 -16.98 -50.87
CA ALA A 3 -19.88 -15.81 -50.94
C ALA A 3 -20.19 -14.71 -49.92
N ASP A 4 -21.48 -14.47 -49.60
CA ASP A 4 -21.90 -13.46 -48.62
C ASP A 4 -21.67 -13.90 -47.17
N ALA A 5 -21.76 -15.21 -46.91
CA ALA A 5 -21.43 -15.79 -45.61
C ALA A 5 -19.92 -15.63 -45.31
N ALA A 6 -19.05 -15.82 -46.30
CA ALA A 6 -17.61 -15.57 -46.16
C ALA A 6 -17.29 -14.07 -45.95
N ARG A 7 -17.97 -13.19 -46.69
CA ARG A 7 -17.77 -11.73 -46.62
C ARG A 7 -18.26 -11.14 -45.29
N SER A 8 -19.37 -11.64 -44.73
CA SER A 8 -19.88 -11.25 -43.42
C SER A 8 -19.02 -11.77 -42.27
N ARG A 9 -18.47 -12.99 -42.37
CA ARG A 9 -17.55 -13.57 -41.37
C ARG A 9 -16.22 -12.81 -41.32
N SER A 10 -15.70 -12.39 -42.48
CA SER A 10 -14.52 -11.53 -42.61
C SER A 10 -14.73 -10.16 -41.97
N ARG A 11 -15.86 -9.46 -42.24
CA ARG A 11 -16.18 -8.17 -41.60
C ARG A 11 -16.28 -8.28 -40.07
N LYS A 12 -16.91 -9.34 -39.55
CA LYS A 12 -17.00 -9.59 -38.10
C LYS A 12 -15.62 -9.84 -37.47
N GLN A 13 -14.73 -10.57 -38.13
CA GLN A 13 -13.37 -10.81 -37.65
C GLN A 13 -12.51 -9.54 -37.65
N VAL A 14 -12.61 -8.69 -38.68
CA VAL A 14 -11.89 -7.40 -38.72
C VAL A 14 -12.36 -6.47 -37.59
N ALA A 15 -13.68 -6.38 -37.36
CA ALA A 15 -14.23 -5.59 -36.26
C ALA A 15 -13.80 -6.12 -34.87
N ALA A 16 -13.74 -7.45 -34.69
CA ALA A 16 -13.27 -8.06 -33.46
C ALA A 16 -11.76 -7.79 -33.20
N ARG A 17 -10.93 -7.87 -34.24
CA ARG A 17 -9.50 -7.55 -34.16
C ARG A 17 -9.25 -6.07 -33.87
N ALA A 18 -10.01 -5.18 -34.49
CA ALA A 18 -9.95 -3.74 -34.22
C ALA A 18 -10.28 -3.44 -32.75
N ARG A 19 -11.38 -3.99 -32.23
CA ARG A 19 -11.74 -3.87 -30.80
C ARG A 19 -10.65 -4.41 -29.87
N ALA A 20 -10.10 -5.60 -30.16
CA ALA A 20 -9.02 -6.19 -29.37
C ALA A 20 -7.71 -5.38 -29.43
N SER A 21 -7.41 -4.75 -30.57
CA SER A 21 -6.25 -3.85 -30.69
C SER A 21 -6.43 -2.56 -29.89
N PHE A 22 -7.64 -2.00 -29.89
CA PHE A 22 -7.98 -0.82 -29.12
C PHE A 22 -7.89 -1.05 -27.62
N THR A 23 -8.46 -2.16 -27.12
CA THR A 23 -8.37 -2.48 -25.67
C THR A 23 -6.94 -2.75 -25.22
N ARG A 24 -6.11 -3.36 -26.07
CA ARG A 24 -4.67 -3.53 -25.78
C ARG A 24 -3.92 -2.21 -25.77
N ALA A 25 -4.21 -1.31 -26.71
CA ALA A 25 -3.61 0.02 -26.74
C ALA A 25 -4.01 0.85 -25.52
N TRP A 26 -5.28 0.76 -25.11
CA TRP A 26 -5.81 1.41 -23.91
C TRP A 26 -5.11 0.93 -22.64
N ARG A 27 -4.99 -0.39 -22.42
CA ARG A 27 -4.26 -0.93 -21.27
C ARG A 27 -2.78 -0.52 -21.25
N LYS A 28 -2.14 -0.44 -22.43
CA LYS A 28 -0.76 0.06 -22.52
C LYS A 28 -0.66 1.52 -22.14
N ALA A 29 -1.65 2.34 -22.50
CA ALA A 29 -1.71 3.73 -22.07
C ALA A 29 -1.89 3.83 -20.56
N GLU A 30 -2.84 3.09 -19.97
CA GLU A 30 -3.03 3.03 -18.50
C GLU A 30 -1.74 2.65 -17.77
N GLN A 31 -1.05 1.58 -18.21
CA GLN A 31 0.22 1.15 -17.64
C GLN A 31 1.32 2.22 -17.77
N ALA A 32 1.37 2.93 -18.89
CA ALA A 32 2.33 4.00 -19.08
C ALA A 32 2.04 5.19 -18.16
N PHE A 33 0.77 5.56 -17.97
CA PHE A 33 0.38 6.58 -17.00
C PHE A 33 0.76 6.15 -15.58
N ASP A 34 0.35 4.95 -15.15
CA ASP A 34 0.68 4.41 -13.83
C ASP A 34 2.19 4.39 -13.59
N ALA A 35 2.99 3.99 -14.58
CA ALA A 35 4.45 3.99 -14.48
C ALA A 35 5.03 5.40 -14.29
N VAL A 36 4.51 6.41 -15.00
CA VAL A 36 4.96 7.81 -14.87
C VAL A 36 4.59 8.38 -13.51
N PHE A 37 3.37 8.12 -13.02
CA PHE A 37 2.94 8.52 -11.68
C PHE A 37 3.75 7.78 -10.59
N ALA A 38 3.87 6.46 -10.67
CA ALA A 38 4.67 5.69 -9.73
C ALA A 38 6.14 6.12 -9.70
N ALA A 39 6.73 6.49 -10.85
CA ALA A 39 8.10 6.98 -10.90
C ALA A 39 8.26 8.36 -10.23
N ARG A 40 7.31 9.27 -10.44
CA ARG A 40 7.39 10.65 -9.93
C ARG A 40 7.20 10.75 -8.42
N TRP A 41 6.33 9.92 -7.84
CA TRP A 41 6.05 9.89 -6.38
C TRP A 41 6.76 8.74 -5.66
N GLY A 42 7.22 7.72 -6.37
CA GLY A 42 7.87 6.56 -5.77
C GLY A 42 9.21 6.89 -5.10
N SER A 43 9.92 7.94 -5.53
CA SER A 43 11.12 8.39 -4.82
C SER A 43 10.79 8.95 -3.43
N ALA A 44 9.69 9.71 -3.31
CA ALA A 44 9.22 10.23 -2.03
C ALA A 44 8.73 9.10 -1.11
N LEU A 45 7.96 8.14 -1.63
CA LEU A 45 7.52 6.97 -0.87
C LEU A 45 8.68 6.11 -0.38
N ARG A 46 9.70 5.87 -1.24
CA ARG A 46 10.90 5.14 -0.84
C ARG A 46 11.73 5.90 0.20
N ARG A 47 11.69 7.24 0.17
CA ARG A 47 12.36 8.07 1.18
C ARG A 47 11.62 7.96 2.51
N ASP A 48 10.31 8.16 2.51
CA ASP A 48 9.48 8.04 3.71
C ASP A 48 9.61 6.66 4.37
N ALA A 49 9.57 5.58 3.59
CA ALA A 49 9.78 4.22 4.11
C ALA A 49 11.18 4.02 4.72
N ARG A 50 12.22 4.67 4.18
CA ARG A 50 13.58 4.63 4.77
C ARG A 50 13.63 5.43 6.05
N ASP A 51 13.07 6.64 6.06
CA ASP A 51 13.03 7.52 7.22
C ASP A 51 12.29 6.85 8.39
N GLN A 52 11.16 6.18 8.14
CA GLN A 52 10.44 5.37 9.13
C GLN A 52 11.27 4.18 9.63
N SER A 53 11.94 3.47 8.71
CA SER A 53 12.78 2.32 9.07
C SER A 53 14.01 2.73 9.88
N ASP A 54 14.62 3.86 9.58
CA ASP A 54 15.77 4.39 10.31
C ASP A 54 15.35 4.91 11.69
N THR A 55 14.17 5.53 11.79
CA THR A 55 13.57 5.92 13.08
C THR A 55 13.35 4.69 13.98
N LEU A 56 12.76 3.61 13.44
CA LEU A 56 12.59 2.36 14.17
C LEU A 56 13.93 1.79 14.64
N ARG A 57 14.94 1.75 13.76
CA ARG A 57 16.29 1.27 14.11
C ARG A 57 16.92 2.10 15.22
N ALA A 58 16.77 3.42 15.17
CA ALA A 58 17.29 4.32 16.19
C ALA A 58 16.64 4.04 17.56
N LEU A 59 15.32 3.89 17.61
CA LEU A 59 14.60 3.55 18.85
C LEU A 59 15.04 2.20 19.43
N VAL A 60 15.19 1.17 18.58
CA VAL A 60 15.68 -0.16 19.02
C VAL A 60 17.13 -0.08 19.53
N LEU A 61 17.97 0.76 18.91
CA LEU A 61 19.34 0.96 19.36
C LEU A 61 19.39 1.68 20.72
N LEU A 62 18.57 2.71 20.92
CA LEU A 62 18.45 3.39 22.21
C LEU A 62 18.07 2.41 23.32
N GLU A 63 17.06 1.59 23.07
CA GLU A 63 16.64 0.52 23.99
C GLU A 63 17.79 -0.45 24.30
N SER A 64 18.53 -0.88 23.27
CA SER A 64 19.68 -1.78 23.43
C SER A 64 20.82 -1.18 24.25
N LEU A 65 20.94 0.15 24.24
CA LEU A 65 21.91 0.91 25.04
C LEU A 65 21.37 1.25 26.44
N GLY A 66 20.11 0.92 26.74
CA GLY A 66 19.43 1.32 27.98
C GLY A 66 19.16 2.82 28.08
N VAL A 67 19.09 3.52 26.94
CA VAL A 67 18.75 4.94 26.88
C VAL A 67 17.25 5.06 26.67
N ASP A 68 16.59 5.78 27.58
CA ASP A 68 15.15 6.03 27.48
C ASP A 68 14.78 6.77 26.18
N ASN A 69 13.55 6.53 25.71
CA ASN A 69 13.02 7.19 24.52
C ASN A 69 12.95 8.72 24.73
N PRO A 70 13.67 9.53 23.92
CA PRO A 70 13.77 10.97 24.12
C PRO A 70 12.48 11.76 23.89
N VAL A 71 11.44 11.13 23.32
CA VAL A 71 10.12 11.75 23.15
C VAL A 71 9.06 11.10 24.05
N GLY A 72 9.45 10.12 24.87
CA GLY A 72 8.51 9.34 25.67
C GLY A 72 7.74 10.21 26.66
N TYR A 73 8.44 11.15 27.31
CA TYR A 73 7.83 12.03 28.31
C TYR A 73 6.91 13.08 27.67
N GLU A 74 7.35 13.67 26.56
CA GLU A 74 6.66 14.73 25.83
C GLU A 74 5.39 14.22 25.15
N THR A 75 5.32 12.92 24.87
CA THR A 75 4.18 12.30 24.17
C THR A 75 3.19 11.59 25.09
N LEU A 76 3.36 11.66 26.42
CA LEU A 76 2.43 11.04 27.37
C LEU A 76 0.99 11.53 27.20
N GLU A 77 0.81 12.81 26.87
CA GLU A 77 -0.50 13.42 26.61
C GLU A 77 -1.21 12.84 25.38
N LEU A 78 -0.47 12.18 24.48
CA LEU A 78 -1.01 11.57 23.27
C LEU A 78 -1.63 10.18 23.53
N ILE A 79 -1.26 9.52 24.63
CA ILE A 79 -1.72 8.18 25.01
C ILE A 79 -3.25 8.01 24.90
N PRO A 80 -4.10 8.90 25.48
CA PRO A 80 -5.55 8.72 25.39
C PRO A 80 -6.11 8.76 23.97
N TYR A 81 -5.42 9.40 23.02
CA TYR A 81 -5.87 9.51 21.64
C TYR A 81 -5.49 8.29 20.80
N VAL A 82 -4.42 7.59 21.15
CA VAL A 82 -3.92 6.42 20.40
C VAL A 82 -4.37 5.08 20.99
N VAL A 83 -4.94 5.08 22.20
CA VAL A 83 -5.42 3.87 22.90
C VAL A 83 -6.36 3.02 22.03
N ALA A 84 -7.30 3.63 21.31
CA ALA A 84 -8.23 2.89 20.45
C ALA A 84 -7.51 2.21 19.27
N ASP A 85 -6.54 2.90 18.66
CA ASP A 85 -5.75 2.36 17.55
C ASP A 85 -4.81 1.23 18.03
N ILE A 86 -4.24 1.37 19.24
CA ILE A 86 -3.46 0.33 19.90
C ILE A 86 -4.33 -0.90 20.17
N HIS A 87 -5.60 -0.70 20.56
CA HIS A 87 -6.54 -1.79 20.77
C HIS A 87 -6.71 -2.64 19.50
N ASP A 88 -7.01 -1.98 18.38
CA ASP A 88 -7.19 -2.68 17.10
C ASP A 88 -5.89 -3.31 16.59
N TRP A 89 -4.75 -2.66 16.86
CA TRP A 89 -3.45 -3.17 16.43
C TRP A 89 -3.05 -4.44 17.17
N HIS A 90 -3.12 -4.48 18.51
CA HIS A 90 -2.70 -5.66 19.25
C HIS A 90 -3.61 -6.87 18.99
N ARG A 91 -4.91 -6.63 18.73
CA ARG A 91 -5.83 -7.67 18.28
C ARG A 91 -5.42 -8.29 16.95
N ARG A 92 -4.92 -7.49 15.99
CA ARG A 92 -4.37 -8.02 14.72
C ARG A 92 -3.09 -8.82 14.92
N MET A 93 -2.30 -8.48 15.95
CA MET A 93 -1.10 -9.21 16.33
C MET A 93 -1.41 -10.54 17.05
N GLY A 94 -2.68 -10.78 17.40
CA GLY A 94 -3.13 -12.02 18.04
C GLY A 94 -2.88 -12.09 19.55
N HIS A 95 -2.64 -10.94 20.20
CA HIS A 95 -2.53 -10.85 21.65
C HIS A 95 -3.92 -10.66 22.28
N GLU A 96 -4.23 -11.45 23.31
CA GLU A 96 -5.51 -11.38 24.03
C GLU A 96 -5.55 -10.22 25.04
N GLU A 97 -4.38 -9.83 25.58
CA GLU A 97 -4.21 -8.74 26.56
C GLU A 97 -2.93 -7.95 26.29
N LEU A 98 -2.94 -6.66 26.64
CA LEU A 98 -1.80 -5.75 26.49
C LEU A 98 -1.04 -5.60 27.82
N GLY A 99 -0.25 -6.60 28.20
CA GLY A 99 0.59 -6.53 29.40
C GLY A 99 -0.13 -6.92 30.70
N GLU A 100 -0.03 -6.08 31.75
CA GLU A 100 -0.43 -6.44 33.11
C GLU A 100 -1.96 -6.60 33.29
N PRO A 101 -2.41 -7.50 34.19
CA PRO A 101 -3.84 -7.65 34.49
C PRO A 101 -4.40 -6.35 35.09
N GLY A 102 -5.23 -5.64 34.33
CA GLY A 102 -5.93 -4.43 34.77
C GLY A 102 -5.83 -3.22 33.85
N VAL A 103 -4.99 -3.25 32.82
CA VAL A 103 -5.06 -2.27 31.72
C VAL A 103 -6.10 -2.75 30.71
N CYS A 104 -7.21 -2.00 30.60
CA CYS A 104 -8.35 -2.36 29.76
C CYS A 104 -7.95 -2.73 28.33
N CYS A 105 -8.42 -3.92 27.92
CA CYS A 105 -9.08 -4.08 26.62
C CYS A 105 -10.38 -3.27 26.59
#